data_AF-G4U396-F1
#
_entry.id   AF-G4U396-F1
#
_cell.length_a   1.000
_cell.length_b   1.000
_cell.length_c   1.000
_cell.angle_alpha   90.00
_cell.angle_beta   90.00
_cell.angle_gamma   90.00
#
_symmetry.space_group_name_H-M   'P 1'
#
loop_
_entity.id
_entity.type
_entity.pdbx_description
1 polymer ?
#
loop_
_entity_poly.entity_id
_entity_poly.type
_entity_poly.pdbx_seq_one_letter_code
_entity_poly.pdbx_strand_id
1 'polypeptide(L)'
;MDAAVQTRLQTALREVDKGLSILQQRSGKSGLDSTPALDILRKDYLGIISLIYSYTTRLWIALGKQPPTPSAAGPTLEELTKHTSSLYGCVLAFGATHGKAFSDEVEQGALGILQSMSALFREYSSAKNGGESMQMTASVHEACDKARNLSIDSREAVLKRWKVDSESLKDAIKEVYNLLDQDNEEDAEDGWDELVDADDMVDQSLSEQDRMVVKKVATVLEKLSAFRKHFQKTLLAGNSPLRLTPSTYDQYLEATQVEIPLIDEIVGCLDPPMEVEALKTHLMELSKSLEALLRTLETDPDTMTRTMESIKLDADPEGDPIGSRPRADISNLEAKIRDVVLTIQSI
;
A
#
# COMPACT_ATOMS: atom_id res chain seq x y z
N MET A 1 -7.31 23.73 34.24
CA MET A 1 -8.30 22.71 33.84
C MET A 1 -8.78 21.99 35.10
N ASP A 2 -10.05 21.61 35.17
CA ASP A 2 -10.63 20.89 36.34
C ASP A 2 -9.98 19.50 36.51
N ALA A 3 -9.72 19.08 37.75
CA ALA A 3 -9.15 17.78 38.09
C ALA A 3 -10.02 16.61 37.59
N ALA A 4 -11.34 16.80 37.55
CA ALA A 4 -12.26 15.82 36.99
C ALA A 4 -12.03 15.62 35.48
N VAL A 5 -11.82 16.70 34.73
CA VAL A 5 -11.52 16.64 33.29
C VAL A 5 -10.15 16.01 33.04
N GLN A 6 -9.13 16.35 33.85
CA GLN A 6 -7.82 15.71 33.76
C GLN A 6 -7.90 14.20 33.98
N THR A 7 -8.67 13.76 34.97
CA THR A 7 -8.88 12.32 35.24
C THR A 7 -9.54 11.59 34.07
N ARG A 8 -10.52 12.24 33.42
CA ARG A 8 -11.19 11.69 32.24
C ARG A 8 -10.28 11.63 31.01
N LEU A 9 -9.46 12.66 30.77
CA LEU A 9 -8.44 12.65 29.73
C LEU A 9 -7.44 11.51 29.91
N GLN A 10 -6.97 11.30 31.15
CA GLN A 10 -6.08 10.18 31.46
C GLN A 10 -6.75 8.82 31.25
N THR A 11 -8.04 8.72 31.52
CA THR A 11 -8.82 7.50 31.26
C THR A 11 -8.94 7.24 29.75
N ALA A 12 -9.30 8.27 28.96
CA ALA A 12 -9.40 8.18 27.52
C ALA A 12 -8.05 7.82 26.87
N LEU A 13 -6.96 8.42 27.35
CA LEU A 13 -5.60 8.13 26.89
C LEU A 13 -5.21 6.67 27.14
N ARG A 14 -5.46 6.14 28.34
CA ARG A 14 -5.20 4.72 28.66
C ARG A 14 -5.98 3.77 27.76
N GLU A 15 -7.23 4.11 27.44
CA GLU A 15 -8.04 3.27 26.55
C GLU A 15 -7.51 3.30 25.11
N VAL A 16 -7.01 4.45 24.64
CA VAL A 16 -6.33 4.56 23.35
C VAL A 16 -5.03 3.75 23.34
N ASP A 17 -4.18 3.88 24.36
CA ASP A 17 -2.92 3.14 24.48
C ASP A 17 -3.17 1.61 24.55
N LYS A 18 -4.24 1.18 25.22
CA LYS A 18 -4.71 -0.21 25.22
C LYS A 18 -5.10 -0.66 23.83
N GLY A 19 -5.91 0.13 23.11
CA GLY A 19 -6.31 -0.16 21.73
C GLY A 19 -5.10 -0.31 20.80
N LEU A 20 -4.15 0.62 20.89
CA LEU A 20 -2.89 0.56 20.14
C LEU A 20 -2.11 -0.73 20.43
N SER A 21 -1.96 -1.08 21.71
CA SER A 21 -1.24 -2.29 22.13
C SER A 21 -1.92 -3.56 21.61
N ILE A 22 -3.26 -3.63 21.66
CA ILE A 22 -4.04 -4.78 21.19
C ILE A 22 -3.87 -4.96 19.67
N LEU A 23 -3.98 -3.87 18.90
CA LEU A 23 -3.86 -3.94 17.44
C LEU A 23 -2.42 -4.26 17.03
N GLN A 24 -1.41 -3.62 17.62
CA GLN A 24 0.00 -3.90 17.32
C GLN A 24 0.45 -5.34 17.64
N GLN A 25 -0.16 -5.98 18.64
CA GLN A 25 0.16 -7.36 19.02
C GLN A 25 -0.60 -8.41 18.21
N ARG A 26 -1.45 -7.99 17.27
CA ARG A 26 -2.32 -8.88 16.50
C ARG A 26 -1.52 -9.67 15.46
N SER A 27 -0.96 -10.81 15.89
CA SER A 27 -0.31 -11.75 14.97
C SER A 27 -1.35 -12.67 14.33
N GLY A 28 -1.96 -12.24 13.22
CA GLY A 28 -2.60 -13.07 12.17
C GLY A 28 -3.68 -14.11 12.54
N LYS A 29 -4.03 -14.31 13.81
CA LYS A 29 -4.97 -15.34 14.27
C LYS A 29 -6.34 -14.72 14.53
N SER A 30 -7.22 -14.85 13.55
CA SER A 30 -8.65 -14.62 13.68
C SER A 30 -9.28 -15.76 14.49
N GLY A 31 -9.54 -15.56 15.77
CA GLY A 31 -10.08 -16.57 16.70
C GLY A 31 -11.61 -16.63 16.81
N LEU A 32 -12.36 -16.14 15.81
CA LEU A 32 -13.82 -16.15 15.84
C LEU A 32 -14.37 -17.17 14.83
N ASP A 33 -15.06 -18.19 15.34
CA ASP A 33 -15.66 -19.30 14.58
C ASP A 33 -16.83 -18.88 13.66
N SER A 34 -17.31 -17.63 13.79
CA SER A 34 -18.33 -17.04 12.91
C SER A 34 -18.05 -15.56 12.66
N THR A 35 -17.46 -15.23 11.52
CA THR A 35 -17.18 -13.84 11.14
C THR A 35 -18.47 -13.17 10.64
N PRO A 36 -18.84 -11.99 11.15
CA PRO A 36 -20.00 -11.25 10.64
C PRO A 36 -19.87 -10.89 9.15
N ALA A 37 -21.00 -10.56 8.52
CA ALA A 37 -20.99 -10.15 7.12
C ALA A 37 -20.19 -8.84 6.92
N LEU A 38 -19.40 -8.79 5.85
CA LEU A 38 -18.46 -7.71 5.57
C LEU A 38 -19.14 -6.34 5.47
N ASP A 39 -20.32 -6.28 4.88
CA ASP A 39 -21.12 -5.05 4.72
C ASP A 39 -21.55 -4.47 6.07
N ILE A 40 -21.92 -5.33 7.02
CA ILE A 40 -22.27 -4.94 8.40
C ILE A 40 -21.03 -4.38 9.10
N LEU A 41 -19.91 -5.11 9.07
CA LEU A 41 -18.66 -4.68 9.70
C LEU A 41 -18.17 -3.35 9.13
N ARG A 42 -18.24 -3.19 7.79
CA ARG A 42 -17.82 -1.95 7.13
C ARG A 42 -18.70 -0.77 7.54
N LYS A 43 -20.02 -0.98 7.61
CA LYS A 43 -20.97 0.05 8.06
C LYS A 43 -20.71 0.45 9.50
N ASP A 44 -20.48 -0.51 10.39
CA ASP A 44 -20.19 -0.26 11.79
C ASP A 44 -18.87 0.50 11.96
N TYR A 45 -17.81 0.08 11.26
CA TYR A 45 -16.50 0.75 11.24
C TYR A 45 -16.63 2.22 10.80
N LEU A 46 -17.27 2.48 9.65
CA LEU A 46 -17.47 3.85 9.14
C LEU A 46 -18.38 4.70 10.06
N GLY A 47 -19.36 4.07 10.69
CA GLY A 47 -20.22 4.69 11.71
C GLY A 47 -19.41 5.14 12.92
N ILE A 48 -18.55 4.28 13.46
CA ILE A 48 -17.67 4.58 14.59
C ILE A 48 -16.70 5.70 14.25
N ILE A 49 -16.05 5.67 13.07
CA ILE A 49 -15.17 6.76 12.62
C ILE A 49 -15.92 8.09 12.58
N SER A 50 -17.15 8.09 12.09
CA SER A 50 -17.95 9.31 12.01
C SER A 50 -18.34 9.87 13.38
N LEU A 51 -18.57 8.99 14.35
CA LEU A 51 -18.76 9.38 15.74
C LEU A 51 -17.48 9.99 16.33
N ILE A 52 -16.33 9.32 16.17
CA ILE A 52 -15.03 9.84 16.63
C ILE A 52 -14.74 11.22 16.04
N TYR A 53 -14.92 11.40 14.73
CA TYR A 53 -14.78 12.69 14.07
C TYR A 53 -15.64 13.78 14.74
N SER A 54 -16.93 13.51 14.92
CA SER A 54 -17.88 14.47 15.50
C SER A 54 -17.56 14.82 16.94
N TYR A 55 -17.26 13.82 17.77
CA TYR A 55 -16.92 14.02 19.18
C TYR A 55 -15.55 14.68 19.36
N THR A 56 -14.61 14.48 18.44
CA THR A 56 -13.34 15.23 18.42
C THR A 56 -13.59 16.71 18.19
N THR A 57 -14.48 17.08 17.25
CA THR A 57 -14.89 18.48 17.05
C THR A 57 -15.55 19.07 18.30
N ARG A 58 -16.43 18.30 18.95
CA ARG A 58 -17.07 18.73 20.21
C ARG A 58 -16.05 18.95 21.32
N LEU A 59 -15.04 18.08 21.41
CA LEU A 59 -13.96 18.21 22.39
C LEU A 59 -13.15 19.48 22.13
N TRP A 60 -12.82 19.77 20.88
CA TRP A 60 -12.15 21.01 20.51
C TRP A 60 -12.99 22.26 20.81
N ILE A 61 -14.31 22.21 20.60
CA ILE A 61 -15.20 23.32 21.00
C ILE A 61 -15.19 23.50 22.52
N ALA A 62 -15.18 22.40 23.29
CA ALA A 62 -15.22 22.43 24.74
C ALA A 62 -13.88 22.84 25.39
N LEU A 63 -12.74 22.41 24.85
CA LEU A 63 -11.42 22.61 25.47
C LEU A 63 -10.46 23.47 24.65
N GLY A 64 -10.57 23.45 23.32
CA GLY A 64 -9.68 24.16 22.40
C GLY A 64 -10.06 25.64 22.19
N LYS A 65 -11.35 25.97 22.21
CA LYS A 65 -11.81 27.37 22.16
C LYS A 65 -11.67 28.04 23.52
N GLN A 66 -11.27 29.31 23.52
CA GLN A 66 -11.17 30.12 24.73
C GLN A 66 -12.44 30.97 24.94
N PRO A 67 -13.00 31.04 26.17
CA PRO A 67 -12.58 30.28 27.35
C PRO A 67 -13.03 28.80 27.26
N PRO A 68 -12.27 27.84 27.81
CA PRO A 68 -12.68 26.44 27.82
C PRO A 68 -13.93 26.26 28.69
N THR A 69 -14.75 25.28 28.32
CA THR A 69 -15.95 24.84 29.04
C THR A 69 -15.77 23.40 29.56
N PRO A 70 -15.06 23.20 30.70
CA PRO A 70 -14.74 21.88 31.25
C PRO A 70 -15.97 20.98 31.49
N SER A 71 -17.11 21.56 31.85
CA SER A 71 -18.36 20.83 32.09
C SER A 71 -18.89 20.10 30.85
N ALA A 72 -18.63 20.62 29.65
CA ALA A 72 -19.02 19.99 28.38
C ALA A 72 -18.00 18.95 27.89
N ALA A 73 -16.74 19.05 28.34
CA ALA A 73 -15.67 18.13 27.95
C ALA A 73 -15.84 16.75 28.58
N GLY A 74 -16.36 16.70 29.82
CA GLY A 74 -16.54 15.45 30.57
C GLY A 74 -17.34 14.39 29.81
N PRO A 75 -18.59 14.65 29.41
CA PRO A 75 -19.41 13.69 28.66
C PRO A 75 -18.82 13.35 27.29
N THR A 76 -18.18 14.32 26.64
CA THR A 76 -17.53 14.14 25.34
C THR A 76 -16.38 13.12 25.41
N LEU A 77 -15.56 13.19 26.48
CA LEU A 77 -14.46 12.25 26.69
C LEU A 77 -14.93 10.83 27.01
N GLU A 78 -16.05 10.68 27.71
CA GLU A 78 -16.67 9.37 27.99
C GLU A 78 -17.14 8.69 26.70
N GLU A 79 -17.83 9.43 25.82
CA GLU A 79 -18.26 8.91 24.51
C GLU A 79 -17.06 8.60 23.60
N LEU A 80 -16.02 9.45 23.58
CA LEU A 80 -14.78 9.15 22.84
C LEU A 80 -14.13 7.86 23.34
N THR A 81 -14.05 7.66 24.66
CA THR A 81 -13.50 6.44 25.26
C THR A 81 -14.29 5.21 24.80
N LYS A 82 -15.61 5.28 24.83
CA LYS A 82 -16.50 4.20 24.37
C LYS A 82 -16.33 3.91 22.88
N HIS A 83 -16.23 4.94 22.04
CA HIS A 83 -16.03 4.79 20.61
C HIS A 83 -14.64 4.27 20.26
N THR A 84 -13.60 4.61 21.04
CA THR A 84 -12.27 3.99 20.96
C THR A 84 -12.35 2.48 21.20
N SER A 85 -13.03 2.04 22.28
CA SER A 85 -13.23 0.61 22.55
C SER A 85 -14.00 -0.10 21.44
N SER A 86 -15.03 0.57 20.91
CA SER A 86 -15.82 0.06 19.80
C SER A 86 -15.00 -0.06 18.51
N LEU A 87 -14.09 0.89 18.27
CA LEU A 87 -13.24 0.91 17.07
C LEU A 87 -12.32 -0.31 17.04
N TYR A 88 -11.47 -0.50 18.04
CA TYR A 88 -10.56 -1.65 18.02
C TYR A 88 -11.32 -2.98 18.17
N GLY A 89 -12.45 -3.00 18.88
CA GLY A 89 -13.33 -4.17 18.92
C GLY A 89 -13.90 -4.54 17.54
N CYS A 90 -14.31 -3.54 16.76
CA CYS A 90 -14.76 -3.71 15.38
C CYS A 90 -13.63 -4.20 14.47
N VAL A 91 -12.41 -3.64 14.60
CA VAL A 91 -11.23 -4.06 13.84
C VAL A 91 -10.90 -5.54 14.09
N LEU A 92 -10.98 -6.00 15.34
CA LEU A 92 -10.74 -7.39 15.69
C LEU A 92 -11.77 -8.36 15.08
N ALA A 93 -12.96 -7.88 14.77
CA ALA A 93 -14.00 -8.68 14.13
C ALA A 93 -13.76 -8.89 12.61
N PHE A 94 -12.89 -8.09 11.97
CA PHE A 94 -12.47 -8.35 10.59
C PHE A 94 -11.50 -9.55 10.58
N GLY A 95 -12.02 -10.73 10.27
CA GLY A 95 -11.25 -11.96 10.21
C GLY A 95 -10.48 -12.15 8.90
N ALA A 96 -9.60 -13.17 8.88
CA ALA A 96 -8.85 -13.57 7.69
C ALA A 96 -9.74 -13.95 6.49
N THR A 97 -11.00 -14.30 6.75
CA THR A 97 -12.02 -14.60 5.74
C THR A 97 -12.33 -13.43 4.81
N HIS A 98 -12.04 -12.19 5.21
CA HIS A 98 -12.25 -11.00 4.38
C HIS A 98 -11.02 -10.61 3.55
N GLY A 99 -9.94 -11.38 3.64
CA GLY A 99 -8.65 -11.06 3.03
C GLY A 99 -7.74 -10.27 3.96
N LYS A 100 -6.46 -10.62 3.95
CA LYS A 100 -5.39 -9.99 4.72
C LYS A 100 -5.21 -8.54 4.30
N ALA A 101 -5.10 -8.26 3.00
CA ALA A 101 -4.91 -6.89 2.50
C ALA A 101 -6.00 -5.92 2.98
N PHE A 102 -7.26 -6.39 2.98
CA PHE A 102 -8.39 -5.61 3.47
C PHE A 102 -8.35 -5.41 4.99
N SER A 103 -8.04 -6.48 5.72
CA SER A 103 -7.94 -6.44 7.18
C SER A 103 -6.80 -5.51 7.63
N ASP A 104 -5.68 -5.53 6.92
CA ASP A 104 -4.53 -4.63 7.14
C ASP A 104 -4.91 -3.17 6.87
N GLU A 105 -5.69 -2.88 5.81
CA GLU A 105 -6.18 -1.53 5.51
C GLU A 105 -7.07 -0.99 6.64
N VAL A 106 -8.02 -1.80 7.13
CA VAL A 106 -8.89 -1.45 8.27
C VAL A 106 -8.07 -1.19 9.54
N GLU A 107 -7.10 -2.05 9.81
CA GLU A 107 -6.24 -1.96 10.99
C GLU A 107 -5.34 -0.72 10.95
N GLN A 108 -4.68 -0.47 9.82
CA GLN A 108 -3.85 0.73 9.61
C GLN A 108 -4.68 2.01 9.76
N GLY A 109 -5.90 2.04 9.21
CA GLY A 109 -6.82 3.17 9.39
C GLY A 109 -7.16 3.42 10.86
N ALA A 110 -7.43 2.36 11.63
CA ALA A 110 -7.72 2.47 13.06
C ALA A 110 -6.49 2.89 13.86
N LEU A 111 -5.31 2.32 13.58
CA LEU A 111 -4.05 2.70 14.21
C LEU A 111 -3.75 4.19 14.01
N GLY A 112 -3.93 4.71 12.78
CA GLY A 112 -3.74 6.13 12.49
C GLY A 112 -4.67 7.03 13.32
N ILE A 113 -5.95 6.67 13.43
CA ILE A 113 -6.91 7.41 14.28
C ILE A 113 -6.49 7.38 15.75
N LEU A 114 -6.15 6.20 16.28
CA LEU A 114 -5.76 6.04 17.68
C LEU A 114 -4.46 6.81 18.01
N GLN A 115 -3.49 6.82 17.11
CA GLN A 115 -2.25 7.60 17.25
C GLN A 115 -2.54 9.10 17.32
N SER A 116 -3.35 9.62 16.39
CA SER A 116 -3.76 11.04 16.40
C SER A 116 -4.58 11.40 17.64
N MET A 117 -5.47 10.52 18.10
CA MET A 117 -6.25 10.73 19.34
C MET A 117 -5.35 10.74 20.58
N SER A 118 -4.36 9.85 20.66
CA SER A 118 -3.37 9.83 21.74
C SER A 118 -2.60 11.17 21.79
N ALA A 119 -2.13 11.66 20.63
CA ALA A 119 -1.46 12.94 20.55
C ALA A 119 -2.35 14.09 21.03
N LEU A 120 -3.63 14.13 20.60
CA LEU A 120 -4.60 15.12 21.03
C LEU A 120 -4.86 15.10 22.54
N PHE A 121 -5.04 13.92 23.13
CA PHE A 121 -5.30 13.80 24.58
C PHE A 121 -4.08 14.15 25.43
N ARG A 122 -2.88 13.83 24.96
CA ARG A 122 -1.63 14.28 25.60
C ARG A 122 -1.49 15.78 25.56
N GLU A 123 -1.86 16.41 24.44
CA GLU A 123 -1.83 17.86 24.29
C GLU A 123 -2.79 18.54 25.28
N TYR A 124 -4.06 18.10 25.35
CA TYR A 124 -4.99 18.63 26.35
C TYR A 124 -4.55 18.38 27.79
N SER A 125 -3.80 17.30 28.05
CA SER A 125 -3.28 16.97 29.38
C SER A 125 -2.07 17.82 29.78
N SER A 126 -1.33 18.38 28.83
CA SER A 126 -0.07 19.11 29.06
C SER A 126 -0.28 20.57 29.51
N ALA A 127 -1.53 21.06 29.47
CA ALA A 127 -1.94 22.43 29.82
C ALA A 127 -1.21 23.55 29.03
N LYS A 128 -0.57 23.21 27.90
CA LYS A 128 0.01 24.19 26.97
C LYS A 128 -1.07 24.73 26.01
N ASN A 129 -0.85 25.95 25.53
CA ASN A 129 -1.85 26.84 24.95
C ASN A 129 -2.64 26.24 23.77
N GLY A 130 -3.91 26.64 23.61
CA GLY A 130 -4.88 26.07 22.66
C GLY A 130 -4.57 26.12 21.15
N GLY A 131 -3.41 26.66 20.72
CA GLY A 131 -2.99 26.69 19.33
C GLY A 131 -2.65 25.30 18.78
N GLU A 132 -1.86 24.51 19.51
CA GLU A 132 -1.48 23.15 19.09
C GLU A 132 -2.68 22.18 19.14
N SER A 133 -3.65 22.43 20.03
CA SER A 133 -4.88 21.62 20.13
C SER A 133 -5.72 21.61 18.85
N MET A 134 -5.72 22.72 18.09
CA MET A 134 -6.43 22.80 16.81
C MET A 134 -5.74 21.95 15.74
N GLN A 135 -4.40 22.01 15.68
CA GLN A 135 -3.61 21.18 14.77
C GLN A 135 -3.78 19.69 15.07
N MET A 136 -3.76 19.30 16.35
CA MET A 136 -3.98 17.90 16.75
C MET A 136 -5.41 17.45 16.45
N THR A 137 -6.41 18.33 16.60
CA THR A 137 -7.79 18.05 16.19
C THR A 137 -7.88 17.82 14.68
N ALA A 138 -7.24 18.67 13.88
CA ALA A 138 -7.17 18.51 12.43
C ALA A 138 -6.48 17.20 12.02
N SER A 139 -5.43 16.78 12.73
CA SER A 139 -4.78 15.49 12.51
C SER A 139 -5.73 14.30 12.74
N VAL A 140 -6.55 14.34 13.79
CA VAL A 140 -7.58 13.30 14.02
C VAL A 140 -8.61 13.29 12.90
N HIS A 141 -9.04 14.46 12.42
CA HIS A 141 -9.96 14.57 11.28
C HIS A 141 -9.37 13.99 10.00
N GLU A 142 -8.12 14.33 9.69
CA GLU A 142 -7.40 13.79 8.52
C GLU A 142 -7.26 12.26 8.62
N ALA A 143 -6.92 11.73 9.79
CA ALA A 143 -6.85 10.29 10.01
C ALA A 143 -8.22 9.61 9.81
N CYS A 144 -9.30 10.22 10.30
CA CYS A 144 -10.66 9.75 10.07
C CYS A 144 -11.05 9.78 8.58
N ASP A 145 -10.71 10.85 7.86
CA ASP A 145 -11.03 10.99 6.44
C ASP A 145 -10.24 9.99 5.57
N LYS A 146 -8.98 9.73 5.90
CA LYS A 146 -8.20 8.65 5.29
C LYS A 146 -8.83 7.29 5.55
N ALA A 147 -9.20 6.99 6.80
CA ALA A 147 -9.82 5.71 7.17
C ALA A 147 -11.24 5.53 6.59
N ARG A 148 -11.94 6.62 6.25
CA ARG A 148 -13.23 6.57 5.53
C ARG A 148 -13.08 6.16 4.07
N ASN A 149 -11.92 6.39 3.47
CA ASN A 149 -11.60 5.90 2.12
C ASN A 149 -11.22 4.40 2.15
N LEU A 150 -11.98 3.61 2.90
CA LEU A 150 -11.82 2.18 3.03
C LEU A 150 -12.31 1.49 1.77
N SER A 151 -11.61 0.46 1.33
CA SER A 151 -12.03 -0.38 0.20
C SER A 151 -13.39 -1.02 0.42
N ILE A 152 -14.08 -1.40 -0.66
CA ILE A 152 -15.36 -2.09 -0.59
C ILE A 152 -15.14 -3.56 -0.22
N ASP A 153 -14.07 -4.17 -0.75
CA ASP A 153 -13.69 -5.57 -0.59
C ASP A 153 -12.15 -5.77 -0.70
N SER A 154 -11.70 -7.03 -0.55
CA SER A 154 -10.29 -7.42 -0.69
C SER A 154 -9.71 -7.13 -2.07
N ARG A 155 -10.51 -7.27 -3.14
CA ARG A 155 -10.07 -6.94 -4.50
C ARG A 155 -9.68 -5.47 -4.61
N GLU A 156 -10.54 -4.57 -4.13
CA GLU A 156 -10.26 -3.13 -4.15
C GLU A 156 -9.08 -2.77 -3.25
N ALA A 157 -8.92 -3.41 -2.09
CA ALA A 157 -7.76 -3.20 -1.21
C ALA A 157 -6.44 -3.55 -1.92
N VAL A 158 -6.38 -4.70 -2.58
CA VAL A 158 -5.21 -5.10 -3.38
C VAL A 158 -4.96 -4.15 -4.55
N LEU A 159 -6.03 -3.74 -5.25
CA LEU A 159 -5.92 -2.75 -6.33
C LEU A 159 -5.33 -1.42 -5.87
N LYS A 160 -5.79 -0.90 -4.73
CA LYS A 160 -5.25 0.34 -4.16
C LYS A 160 -3.76 0.19 -3.85
N ARG A 161 -3.36 -0.92 -3.23
CA ARG A 161 -1.95 -1.18 -2.89
C ARG A 161 -1.09 -1.24 -4.14
N TRP A 162 -1.52 -1.98 -5.16
CA TRP A 162 -0.79 -2.06 -6.42
C TRP A 162 -0.77 -0.77 -7.22
N LYS A 163 -1.77 0.09 -7.09
CA LYS A 163 -1.74 1.41 -7.70
C LYS A 163 -0.57 2.23 -7.14
N VAL A 164 -0.38 2.20 -5.81
CA VAL A 164 0.77 2.85 -5.16
C VAL A 164 2.08 2.25 -5.70
N ASP A 165 2.19 0.92 -5.73
CA ASP A 165 3.40 0.26 -6.24
C ASP A 165 3.66 0.58 -7.74
N SER A 166 2.60 0.78 -8.53
CA SER A 166 2.71 1.17 -9.94
C SER A 166 3.14 2.62 -10.14
N GLU A 167 2.85 3.50 -9.17
CA GLU A 167 3.34 4.87 -9.15
C GLU A 167 4.83 4.87 -8.80
N SER A 168 5.25 4.13 -7.76
CA SER A 168 6.68 3.97 -7.43
C SER A 168 7.52 3.40 -8.58
N LEU A 169 7.02 2.39 -9.30
CA LEU A 169 7.73 1.86 -10.47
C LEU A 169 7.87 2.88 -11.61
N LYS A 170 6.90 3.80 -11.79
CA LYS A 170 7.03 4.86 -12.80
C LYS A 170 8.08 5.88 -12.40
N ASP A 171 8.13 6.22 -11.13
CA ASP A 171 9.12 7.14 -10.59
C ASP A 171 10.52 6.53 -10.75
N ALA A 172 10.70 5.24 -10.44
CA ALA A 172 11.94 4.50 -10.69
C ALA A 172 12.33 4.48 -12.18
N ILE A 173 11.39 4.22 -13.09
CA ILE A 173 11.67 4.29 -14.54
C ILE A 173 12.16 5.70 -14.94
N LYS A 174 11.50 6.74 -14.43
CA LYS A 174 11.90 8.13 -14.71
C LYS A 174 13.30 8.43 -14.18
N GLU A 175 13.62 7.95 -12.99
CA GLU A 175 14.95 8.09 -12.39
C GLU A 175 16.04 7.44 -13.26
N VAL A 176 15.83 6.21 -13.72
CA VAL A 176 16.74 5.53 -14.65
C VAL A 176 16.93 6.31 -15.96
N TYR A 177 15.87 6.92 -16.49
CA TYR A 177 15.99 7.76 -17.69
C TYR A 177 16.74 9.06 -17.41
N ASN A 178 16.55 9.68 -16.25
CA ASN A 178 17.31 10.88 -15.89
C ASN A 178 18.82 10.58 -15.84
N LEU A 179 19.24 9.40 -15.39
CA LEU A 179 20.65 8.97 -15.43
C LEU A 179 21.21 8.89 -16.86
N LEU A 180 20.38 8.55 -17.84
CA LEU A 180 20.79 8.52 -19.25
C LEU A 180 20.87 9.92 -19.88
N ASP A 181 20.08 10.88 -19.38
CA ASP A 181 19.94 12.22 -19.93
C ASP A 181 20.91 13.24 -19.33
N GLN A 182 21.31 13.09 -18.05
CA GLN A 182 22.28 13.97 -17.35
C GLN A 182 23.63 14.11 -18.06
N ASP A 183 23.91 13.15 -18.92
CA ASP A 183 25.23 12.87 -19.46
C ASP A 183 25.25 13.21 -20.98
N ASN A 184 24.18 13.83 -21.49
CA ASN A 184 24.07 14.41 -22.85
C ASN A 184 24.12 15.96 -22.85
N GLU A 185 24.18 16.59 -21.67
CA GLU A 185 24.28 18.06 -21.56
C GLU A 185 25.74 18.58 -21.68
N GLU A 186 26.72 17.69 -21.83
CA GLU A 186 28.14 18.06 -22.02
C GLU A 186 28.51 18.48 -23.46
N ASP A 187 27.56 18.44 -24.42
CA ASP A 187 27.75 18.98 -25.78
C ASP A 187 27.24 20.44 -25.92
N ALA A 188 27.12 21.18 -24.82
CA ALA A 188 26.96 22.64 -24.82
C ALA A 188 28.30 23.33 -24.48
N GLU A 189 29.25 23.25 -25.42
CA GLU A 189 30.33 24.23 -25.54
C GLU A 189 29.72 25.65 -25.52
N ASP A 190 29.95 26.41 -24.44
CA ASP A 190 30.42 27.80 -24.50
C ASP A 190 30.55 28.43 -23.09
N GLY A 191 31.77 28.38 -22.53
CA GLY A 191 32.38 29.61 -21.99
C GLY A 191 32.47 29.85 -20.48
N TRP A 192 32.87 28.88 -19.65
CA TRP A 192 33.36 29.15 -18.28
C TRP A 192 34.58 28.30 -17.87
N ASP A 193 35.52 28.17 -18.80
CA ASP A 193 36.70 27.31 -18.69
C ASP A 193 37.86 27.91 -17.86
N GLU A 194 37.57 28.63 -16.77
CA GLU A 194 38.62 29.16 -15.89
C GLU A 194 38.06 29.55 -14.51
N LEU A 195 38.08 28.61 -13.54
CA LEU A 195 38.28 28.83 -12.08
C LEU A 195 37.62 27.77 -11.17
N VAL A 196 37.91 26.47 -11.35
CA VAL A 196 37.85 25.53 -10.23
C VAL A 196 38.97 24.51 -10.36
N ASP A 197 39.80 24.38 -9.32
CA ASP A 197 40.91 23.43 -9.22
C ASP A 197 40.44 21.98 -9.50
N ALA A 198 40.83 21.46 -10.66
CA ALA A 198 40.42 20.18 -11.23
C ALA A 198 41.33 19.02 -10.79
N ASP A 199 41.41 18.72 -9.50
CA ASP A 199 42.21 17.58 -9.01
C ASP A 199 41.49 16.65 -8.02
N ASP A 200 40.17 16.79 -7.81
CA ASP A 200 39.41 15.87 -6.94
C ASP A 200 37.93 15.64 -7.32
N MET A 201 37.46 16.14 -8.47
CA MET A 201 36.17 15.73 -9.04
C MET A 201 36.43 14.49 -9.89
N VAL A 202 36.45 13.31 -9.27
CA VAL A 202 36.40 12.03 -10.00
C VAL A 202 35.21 12.13 -10.95
N ASP A 203 35.48 12.02 -12.24
CA ASP A 203 34.50 12.01 -13.31
C ASP A 203 33.40 10.98 -12.96
N GLN A 204 32.23 11.49 -12.56
CA GLN A 204 31.05 10.70 -12.20
C GLN A 204 30.17 10.43 -13.43
N SER A 205 30.71 10.55 -14.65
CA SER A 205 29.98 10.22 -15.87
C SER A 205 29.85 8.70 -16.05
N LEU A 206 28.77 8.27 -16.71
CA LEU A 206 28.55 6.86 -17.01
C LEU A 206 29.44 6.44 -18.18
N SER A 207 30.23 5.38 -18.00
CA SER A 207 30.96 4.79 -19.13
C SER A 207 29.99 4.26 -20.20
N GLU A 208 30.44 4.11 -21.45
CA GLU A 208 29.60 3.56 -22.52
C GLU A 208 29.07 2.15 -22.16
N GLN A 209 29.85 1.36 -21.42
CA GLN A 209 29.43 0.05 -20.93
C GLN A 209 28.32 0.19 -19.86
N ASP A 210 28.46 1.13 -18.94
CA ASP A 210 27.45 1.41 -17.90
C ASP A 210 26.15 1.90 -18.54
N ARG A 211 26.22 2.78 -19.55
CA ARG A 211 25.05 3.23 -20.32
C ARG A 211 24.31 2.06 -20.99
N MET A 212 25.02 1.08 -21.52
CA MET A 212 24.38 -0.12 -22.08
C MET A 212 23.64 -0.91 -20.99
N VAL A 213 24.21 -1.02 -19.78
CA VAL A 213 23.56 -1.69 -18.64
C VAL A 213 22.32 -0.91 -18.20
N VAL A 214 22.41 0.41 -18.01
CA VAL A 214 21.29 1.28 -17.62
C VAL A 214 20.14 1.18 -18.64
N LYS A 215 20.43 1.19 -19.95
CA LYS A 215 19.42 1.00 -21.01
C LYS A 215 18.71 -0.36 -20.93
N LYS A 216 19.45 -1.43 -20.62
CA LYS A 216 18.84 -2.75 -20.43
C LYS A 216 17.96 -2.79 -19.17
N VAL A 217 18.39 -2.18 -18.08
CA VAL A 217 17.60 -2.08 -16.84
C VAL A 217 16.32 -1.27 -17.08
N ALA A 218 16.40 -0.12 -17.78
CA ALA A 218 15.23 0.64 -18.20
C ALA A 218 14.23 -0.25 -18.96
N THR A 219 14.72 -1.05 -19.92
CA THR A 219 13.89 -1.99 -20.69
C THR A 219 13.20 -3.03 -19.79
N VAL A 220 13.90 -3.57 -18.79
CA VAL A 220 13.31 -4.51 -17.81
C VAL A 220 12.18 -3.84 -17.04
N LEU A 221 12.40 -2.64 -16.51
CA LEU A 221 11.40 -1.91 -15.73
C LEU A 221 10.17 -1.52 -16.56
N GLU A 222 10.36 -1.12 -17.82
CA GLU A 222 9.27 -0.86 -18.76
C GLU A 222 8.42 -2.09 -19.05
N LYS A 223 9.07 -3.24 -19.32
CA LYS A 223 8.37 -4.51 -19.54
C LYS A 223 7.61 -4.94 -18.29
N LEU A 224 8.21 -4.78 -17.10
CA LEU A 224 7.55 -5.05 -15.83
C LEU A 224 6.32 -4.15 -15.61
N SER A 225 6.43 -2.87 -15.92
CA SER A 225 5.32 -1.90 -15.85
C SER A 225 4.18 -2.27 -16.81
N ALA A 226 4.51 -2.64 -18.05
CA ALA A 226 3.54 -3.11 -19.04
C ALA A 226 2.84 -4.41 -18.60
N PHE A 227 3.59 -5.35 -18.03
CA PHE A 227 3.06 -6.56 -17.43
C PHE A 227 2.09 -6.25 -16.29
N ARG A 228 2.49 -5.45 -15.30
CA ARG A 228 1.64 -5.09 -14.14
C ARG A 228 0.33 -4.42 -14.58
N LYS A 229 0.40 -3.51 -15.54
CA LYS A 229 -0.79 -2.86 -16.12
C LYS A 229 -1.73 -3.87 -16.78
N HIS A 230 -1.18 -4.85 -17.49
CA HIS A 230 -1.96 -5.91 -18.10
C HIS A 230 -2.57 -6.84 -17.05
N PHE A 231 -1.78 -7.26 -16.06
CA PHE A 231 -2.20 -8.11 -14.96
C PHE A 231 -3.38 -7.49 -14.20
N GLN A 232 -3.26 -6.22 -13.79
CA GLN A 232 -4.34 -5.47 -13.14
C GLN A 232 -5.61 -5.44 -13.97
N LYS A 233 -5.49 -5.20 -15.28
CA LYS A 233 -6.64 -5.16 -16.19
C LYS A 233 -7.30 -6.53 -16.35
N THR A 234 -6.52 -7.60 -16.42
CA THR A 234 -7.01 -8.95 -16.69
C THR A 234 -7.60 -9.60 -15.45
N LEU A 235 -6.91 -9.52 -14.32
CA LEU A 235 -7.24 -10.30 -13.11
C LEU A 235 -8.00 -9.48 -12.09
N LEU A 236 -7.81 -8.16 -12.08
CA LEU A 236 -8.37 -7.29 -11.06
C LEU A 236 -9.41 -6.32 -11.59
N ALA A 237 -9.70 -6.23 -12.90
CA ALA A 237 -10.80 -5.38 -13.35
C ALA A 237 -12.15 -5.95 -12.90
N GLY A 238 -13.15 -5.08 -12.65
CA GLY A 238 -14.45 -5.51 -12.12
C GLY A 238 -15.27 -6.39 -13.08
N ASN A 239 -14.84 -6.42 -14.34
CA ASN A 239 -15.34 -7.28 -15.40
C ASN A 239 -14.41 -8.46 -15.70
N SER A 240 -13.41 -8.73 -14.83
CA SER A 240 -12.57 -9.90 -14.99
C SER A 240 -13.47 -11.14 -15.03
N PRO A 241 -13.27 -12.05 -16.00
CA PRO A 241 -14.00 -13.31 -15.99
C PRO A 241 -13.68 -14.11 -14.72
N LEU A 242 -12.52 -13.88 -14.09
CA LEU A 242 -12.01 -14.62 -12.94
C LEU A 242 -12.57 -14.02 -11.65
N ARG A 243 -13.36 -14.84 -10.94
CA ARG A 243 -13.84 -14.51 -9.59
C ARG A 243 -12.86 -15.07 -8.59
N LEU A 244 -11.80 -14.31 -8.32
CA LEU A 244 -10.78 -14.71 -7.38
C LEU A 244 -11.30 -14.61 -5.94
N THR A 245 -10.82 -15.50 -5.08
CA THR A 245 -11.11 -15.44 -3.65
C THR A 245 -10.25 -14.37 -2.96
N PRO A 246 -10.65 -13.84 -1.78
CA PRO A 246 -9.80 -12.93 -1.00
C PRO A 246 -8.39 -13.48 -0.77
N SER A 247 -8.26 -14.78 -0.45
CA SER A 247 -6.96 -15.42 -0.26
C SER A 247 -6.12 -15.43 -1.54
N THR A 248 -6.74 -15.56 -2.72
CA THR A 248 -6.01 -15.53 -3.99
C THR A 248 -5.51 -14.12 -4.31
N TYR A 249 -6.31 -13.09 -4.01
CA TYR A 249 -5.86 -11.69 -4.12
C TYR A 249 -4.66 -11.42 -3.20
N ASP A 250 -4.70 -11.90 -1.97
CA ASP A 250 -3.59 -11.75 -1.02
C ASP A 250 -2.32 -12.49 -1.49
N GLN A 251 -2.44 -13.69 -2.05
CA GLN A 251 -1.29 -14.43 -2.59
C GLN A 251 -0.61 -13.67 -3.74
N TYR A 252 -1.39 -13.07 -4.64
CA TYR A 252 -0.83 -12.23 -5.70
C TYR A 252 -0.16 -10.98 -5.13
N LEU A 253 -0.78 -10.35 -4.14
CA LEU A 253 -0.18 -9.20 -3.48
C LEU A 253 1.14 -9.57 -2.79
N GLU A 254 1.18 -10.67 -2.04
CA GLU A 254 2.39 -11.14 -1.36
C GLU A 254 3.52 -11.47 -2.35
N ALA A 255 3.20 -12.09 -3.49
CA ALA A 255 4.17 -12.40 -4.54
C ALA A 255 4.77 -11.15 -5.21
N THR A 256 4.08 -10.01 -5.17
CA THR A 256 4.48 -8.76 -5.86
C THR A 256 5.02 -7.69 -4.92
N GLN A 257 4.77 -7.81 -3.60
CA GLN A 257 5.21 -6.82 -2.60
C GLN A 257 6.73 -6.69 -2.48
N VAL A 258 7.47 -7.75 -2.79
CA VAL A 258 8.95 -7.74 -2.74
C VAL A 258 9.57 -7.00 -3.92
N GLU A 259 8.82 -6.76 -5.00
CA GLU A 259 9.36 -6.18 -6.24
C GLU A 259 9.76 -4.70 -6.05
N ILE A 260 8.96 -3.88 -5.35
CA ILE A 260 9.24 -2.44 -5.23
C ILE A 260 10.54 -2.15 -4.45
N PRO A 261 10.78 -2.74 -3.27
CA PRO A 261 12.08 -2.59 -2.62
C PRO A 261 13.24 -3.04 -3.50
N LEU A 262 13.09 -4.17 -4.22
CA LEU A 262 14.13 -4.64 -5.14
C LEU A 262 14.39 -3.66 -6.30
N ILE A 263 13.36 -3.00 -6.81
CA ILE A 263 13.51 -1.97 -7.85
C ILE A 263 14.29 -0.78 -7.30
N ASP A 264 14.01 -0.34 -6.08
CA ASP A 264 14.74 0.75 -5.41
C ASP A 264 16.24 0.42 -5.28
N GLU A 265 16.56 -0.78 -4.80
CA GLU A 265 17.95 -1.27 -4.73
C GLU A 265 18.60 -1.38 -6.13
N ILE A 266 17.86 -1.85 -7.15
CA ILE A 266 18.35 -1.92 -8.53
C ILE A 266 18.71 -0.53 -9.04
N VAL A 267 17.84 0.47 -8.82
CA VAL A 267 18.08 1.86 -9.26
C VAL A 267 19.26 2.46 -8.51
N GLY A 268 19.35 2.25 -7.20
CA GLY A 268 20.50 2.72 -6.39
C GLY A 268 21.84 2.13 -6.83
N CYS A 269 21.87 0.92 -7.41
CA CYS A 269 23.09 0.35 -7.96
C CYS A 269 23.57 0.99 -9.28
N LEU A 270 22.74 1.82 -9.93
CA LEU A 270 23.06 2.42 -11.24
C LEU A 270 23.87 3.71 -11.13
N ASP A 271 23.93 4.33 -9.94
CA ASP A 271 24.72 5.53 -9.72
C ASP A 271 26.23 5.22 -9.84
N PRO A 272 27.02 6.11 -10.47
CA PRO A 272 28.46 5.96 -10.53
C PRO A 272 29.15 6.09 -9.15
N PRO A 273 30.14 5.22 -8.84
CA PRO A 273 30.57 4.05 -9.60
C PRO A 273 29.57 2.89 -9.48
N MET A 274 29.15 2.33 -10.63
CA MET A 274 28.10 1.31 -10.69
C MET A 274 28.46 0.03 -9.92
N GLU A 275 27.56 -0.43 -9.06
CA GLU A 275 27.72 -1.64 -8.25
C GLU A 275 27.25 -2.90 -8.99
N VAL A 276 27.97 -3.29 -10.05
CA VAL A 276 27.56 -4.35 -10.99
C VAL A 276 27.19 -5.69 -10.33
N GLU A 277 27.92 -6.11 -9.29
CA GLU A 277 27.64 -7.39 -8.61
C GLU A 277 26.40 -7.33 -7.70
N ALA A 278 26.15 -6.18 -7.08
CA ALA A 278 24.92 -5.93 -6.31
C ALA A 278 23.72 -5.86 -7.28
N LEU A 279 23.85 -5.11 -8.38
CA LEU A 279 22.85 -5.03 -9.44
C LEU A 279 22.43 -6.40 -9.96
N LYS A 280 23.38 -7.28 -10.30
CA LYS A 280 23.09 -8.66 -10.72
C LYS A 280 22.34 -9.44 -9.64
N THR A 281 22.71 -9.28 -8.38
CA THR A 281 22.07 -9.95 -7.25
C THR A 281 20.60 -9.55 -7.15
N HIS A 282 20.31 -8.24 -7.14
CA HIS A 282 18.94 -7.74 -7.05
C HIS A 282 18.10 -8.07 -8.29
N LEU A 283 18.69 -8.04 -9.49
CA LEU A 283 18.04 -8.49 -10.72
C LEU A 283 17.66 -9.98 -10.66
N MET A 284 18.55 -10.85 -10.15
CA MET A 284 18.24 -12.27 -9.96
C MET A 284 17.14 -12.49 -8.93
N GLU A 285 17.09 -11.70 -7.86
CA GLU A 285 16.02 -11.75 -6.86
C GLU A 285 14.67 -11.30 -7.45
N LEU A 286 14.67 -10.23 -8.26
CA LEU A 286 13.49 -9.80 -8.99
C LEU A 286 12.99 -10.90 -9.94
N SER A 287 13.90 -11.55 -10.68
CA SER A 287 13.56 -12.70 -11.54
C SER A 287 12.90 -13.84 -10.75
N LYS A 288 13.45 -14.20 -9.58
CA LYS A 288 12.88 -15.24 -8.70
C LYS A 288 11.48 -14.87 -8.21
N SER A 289 11.26 -13.60 -7.87
CA SER A 289 9.95 -13.09 -7.49
C SER A 289 8.92 -13.25 -8.61
N LEU A 290 9.30 -12.86 -9.84
CA LEU A 290 8.43 -12.99 -11.02
C LEU A 290 8.12 -14.45 -11.36
N GLU A 291 9.09 -15.35 -11.18
CA GLU A 291 8.86 -16.79 -11.32
C GLU A 291 7.93 -17.34 -10.24
N ALA A 292 8.00 -16.84 -9.01
CA ALA A 292 7.06 -17.22 -7.96
C ALA A 292 5.63 -16.76 -8.29
N LEU A 293 5.47 -15.53 -8.79
CA LEU A 293 4.19 -15.02 -9.28
C LEU A 293 3.62 -15.88 -10.42
N LEU A 294 4.49 -16.30 -11.36
CA LEU A 294 4.11 -17.20 -12.45
C LEU A 294 3.60 -18.54 -11.93
N ARG A 295 4.26 -19.12 -10.93
CA ARG A 295 3.79 -20.37 -10.30
C ARG A 295 2.43 -20.18 -9.62
N THR A 296 2.20 -19.04 -8.99
CA THR A 296 0.88 -18.71 -8.40
C THR A 296 -0.21 -18.63 -9.47
N LEU A 297 0.10 -18.10 -10.66
CA LEU A 297 -0.82 -18.12 -11.80
C LEU A 297 -1.09 -19.54 -12.32
N GLU A 298 -0.06 -20.37 -12.43
CA GLU A 298 -0.16 -21.75 -12.93
C GLU A 298 -0.91 -22.68 -11.97
N THR A 299 -0.80 -22.44 -10.66
CA THR A 299 -1.37 -23.31 -9.60
C THR A 299 -2.77 -22.89 -9.13
N ASP A 300 -3.30 -21.77 -9.62
CA ASP A 300 -4.61 -21.27 -9.20
C ASP A 300 -5.74 -22.24 -9.62
N PRO A 301 -6.45 -22.86 -8.65
CA PRO A 301 -7.45 -23.89 -8.94
C PRO A 301 -8.64 -23.37 -9.77
N ASP A 302 -8.97 -22.08 -9.73
CA ASP A 302 -10.03 -21.50 -10.57
C ASP A 302 -9.60 -21.36 -12.04
N THR A 303 -8.30 -21.11 -12.25
CA THR A 303 -7.65 -21.15 -13.56
C THR A 303 -7.61 -22.57 -14.12
N MET A 304 -7.31 -23.56 -13.27
CA MET A 304 -7.23 -24.99 -13.62
C MET A 304 -8.62 -25.61 -13.88
N THR A 305 -9.63 -25.26 -13.08
CA THR A 305 -11.00 -25.80 -13.24
C THR A 305 -11.64 -25.30 -14.53
N ARG A 306 -11.39 -24.05 -14.93
CA ARG A 306 -11.91 -23.50 -16.20
C ARG A 306 -11.11 -23.91 -17.43
N THR A 307 -9.82 -24.22 -17.31
CA THR A 307 -9.10 -24.93 -18.38
C THR A 307 -9.67 -26.33 -18.57
N MET A 308 -10.04 -27.03 -17.49
CA MET A 308 -10.70 -28.33 -17.59
C MET A 308 -12.14 -28.25 -18.12
N GLU A 309 -12.91 -27.19 -17.82
CA GLU A 309 -14.27 -26.98 -18.36
C GLU A 309 -14.27 -26.55 -19.83
N SER A 310 -13.34 -25.66 -20.25
CA SER A 310 -13.21 -25.28 -21.67
C SER A 310 -12.80 -26.46 -22.56
N ILE A 311 -11.93 -27.36 -22.06
CA ILE A 311 -11.58 -28.61 -22.76
C ILE A 311 -12.77 -29.58 -22.88
N LYS A 312 -13.76 -29.51 -21.97
CA LYS A 312 -14.97 -30.34 -22.05
C LYS A 312 -16.04 -29.75 -22.99
N LEU A 313 -16.08 -28.43 -23.17
CA LEU A 313 -17.02 -27.74 -24.06
C LEU A 313 -16.59 -27.79 -25.54
N ASP A 314 -15.29 -27.89 -25.82
CA ASP A 314 -14.76 -28.06 -27.19
C ASP A 314 -14.94 -29.49 -27.75
N ALA A 315 -15.62 -30.38 -27.03
CA ALA A 315 -15.94 -31.75 -27.45
C ALA A 315 -17.32 -31.90 -28.12
N ASP A 316 -18.10 -30.81 -28.27
CA ASP A 316 -19.40 -30.82 -28.94
C ASP A 316 -19.32 -30.04 -30.29
N PRO A 317 -19.42 -30.71 -31.46
CA PRO A 317 -19.03 -30.12 -32.74
C PRO A 317 -20.05 -29.14 -33.39
N GLU A 318 -21.10 -28.68 -32.71
CA GLU A 318 -22.17 -27.87 -33.35
C GLU A 318 -22.59 -26.57 -32.61
N GLY A 319 -21.79 -26.05 -31.67
CA GLY A 319 -22.10 -24.79 -30.96
C GLY A 319 -21.24 -23.59 -31.35
N ASP A 320 -21.86 -22.44 -31.67
CA ASP A 320 -21.20 -21.16 -31.95
C ASP A 320 -20.19 -20.75 -30.83
N PRO A 321 -19.02 -20.16 -31.17
CA PRO A 321 -17.92 -20.00 -30.23
C PRO A 321 -18.10 -18.77 -29.33
N ILE A 322 -18.80 -18.95 -28.22
CA ILE A 322 -18.81 -18.00 -27.10
C ILE A 322 -18.05 -18.64 -25.93
N GLY A 323 -16.70 -18.71 -25.99
CA GLY A 323 -15.96 -19.39 -24.92
C GLY A 323 -14.44 -19.22 -24.79
N SER A 324 -13.72 -18.71 -25.79
CA SER A 324 -12.24 -18.85 -25.86
C SER A 324 -11.40 -17.69 -25.28
N ARG A 325 -12.01 -16.68 -24.63
CA ARG A 325 -11.29 -15.45 -24.19
C ARG A 325 -10.40 -15.58 -22.93
N PRO A 326 -10.82 -16.23 -21.83
CA PRO A 326 -10.07 -16.17 -20.56
C PRO A 326 -8.69 -16.85 -20.64
N ARG A 327 -8.59 -17.94 -21.42
CA ARG A 327 -7.34 -18.71 -21.56
C ARG A 327 -6.27 -17.94 -22.35
N ALA A 328 -6.68 -17.18 -23.36
CA ALA A 328 -5.76 -16.36 -24.15
C ALA A 328 -5.13 -15.24 -23.31
N ASP A 329 -5.88 -14.68 -22.35
CA ASP A 329 -5.38 -13.57 -21.52
C ASP A 329 -4.36 -14.04 -20.47
N ILE A 330 -4.51 -15.24 -19.89
CA ILE A 330 -3.55 -15.80 -18.94
C ILE A 330 -2.26 -16.23 -19.64
N SER A 331 -2.34 -16.95 -20.76
CA SER A 331 -1.13 -17.32 -21.52
C SER A 331 -0.37 -16.09 -22.03
N ASN A 332 -1.06 -14.99 -22.31
CA ASN A 332 -0.43 -13.70 -22.64
C ASN A 332 0.34 -13.12 -21.44
N LEU A 333 -0.22 -13.19 -20.22
CA LEU A 333 0.46 -12.79 -18.99
C LEU A 333 1.71 -13.64 -18.74
N GLU A 334 1.62 -14.95 -18.86
CA GLU A 334 2.75 -15.87 -18.71
C GLU A 334 3.88 -15.55 -19.70
N ALA A 335 3.53 -15.33 -20.97
CA ALA A 335 4.50 -14.97 -22.00
C ALA A 335 5.22 -13.65 -21.68
N LYS A 336 4.49 -12.65 -21.17
CA LYS A 336 5.07 -11.36 -20.76
C LYS A 336 6.00 -11.48 -19.55
N ILE A 337 5.65 -12.28 -18.55
CA ILE A 337 6.55 -12.53 -17.41
C ILE A 337 7.84 -13.20 -17.89
N ARG A 338 7.72 -14.23 -18.74
CA ARG A 338 8.88 -14.93 -19.29
C ARG A 338 9.79 -13.99 -20.10
N ASP A 339 9.20 -13.07 -20.86
CA ASP A 339 9.95 -12.05 -21.60
C ASP A 339 10.72 -11.09 -20.68
N VAL A 340 10.13 -10.66 -19.55
CA VAL A 340 10.85 -9.87 -18.52
C VAL A 340 12.02 -10.67 -17.94
N VAL A 341 11.78 -11.91 -17.53
CA VAL A 341 12.81 -12.80 -16.94
C VAL A 341 13.97 -13.04 -17.91
N LEU A 342 13.69 -13.31 -19.18
CA LEU A 342 14.73 -13.49 -20.20
C LEU A 342 15.53 -12.20 -20.43
N THR A 343 14.89 -11.04 -20.33
CA THR A 343 15.59 -9.75 -20.44
C THR A 343 16.53 -9.55 -19.25
N ILE A 344 16.08 -9.86 -18.03
CA ILE A 344 16.91 -9.84 -16.82
C ILE A 344 18.14 -10.75 -16.98
N GLN A 345 17.96 -11.98 -17.46
CA GLN A 345 19.05 -12.95 -17.64
C GLN A 345 20.10 -12.54 -18.70
N SER A 346 19.79 -11.54 -19.53
CA SER A 346 20.69 -11.02 -20.57
C SER A 346 21.57 -9.85 -20.11
N ILE A 347 21.33 -9.33 -18.91
CA ILE A 347 22.11 -8.27 -18.26
C ILE A 347 23.31 -8.90 -17.56
#